data_AF-A0AB37KCZ7-F1
#
_entry.id   AF-A0AB37KCZ7-F1
#
_cell.length_a   1.000
_cell.length_b   1.000
_cell.length_c   1.000
_cell.angle_alpha   90.00
_cell.angle_beta   90.00
_cell.angle_gamma   90.00
#
_symmetry.space_group_name_H-M   'P 1'
#
loop_
_entity.id
_entity.type
_entity.pdbx_description
1 polymer ?
#
loop_
_entity_poly.entity_id
_entity_poly.type
_entity_poly.pdbx_seq_one_letter_code
_entity_poly.pdbx_strand_id
1 'polypeptide(L)'
;MAKLRKMLGDVNGQECMDMMHLIDTQSKETLAAWALSYVKEYYTKIYTSSCLNETMNMVKCCLEKEITVKELKPYLKTARDDVKTINDPVDVAASRAIATACAILQTPSNALGFLFYGAAATAYHEAGTEAEQAVYEEYGRNEFCRAYRSLKQVAIENEEHPVNIKWRC
;
A
#
# COMPACT_ATOMS: atom_id res chain seq x y z
N MET A 1 -4.27 -16.95 -22.24
CA MET A 1 -3.39 -16.04 -21.47
C MET A 1 -3.44 -16.45 -20.01
N ALA A 2 -2.30 -16.51 -19.33
CA ALA A 2 -2.27 -16.78 -17.89
C ALA A 2 -2.97 -15.63 -17.14
N LYS A 3 -3.70 -15.95 -16.09
CA LYS A 3 -4.39 -14.93 -15.28
C LYS A 3 -3.35 -14.13 -14.50
N LEU A 4 -3.36 -12.80 -14.65
CA LEU A 4 -2.50 -11.91 -13.89
C LEU A 4 -2.66 -12.12 -12.38
N ARG A 5 -1.53 -12.14 -11.67
CA ARG A 5 -1.53 -12.21 -10.21
C ARG A 5 -2.08 -10.92 -9.64
N LYS A 6 -2.87 -11.01 -8.57
CA LYS A 6 -3.38 -9.79 -7.91
C LYS A 6 -2.31 -9.07 -7.09
N MET A 7 -1.29 -9.80 -6.65
CA MET A 7 -0.27 -9.38 -5.71
C MET A 7 1.07 -9.99 -6.16
N LEU A 8 2.13 -9.17 -6.15
CA LEU A 8 3.51 -9.58 -6.42
C LEU A 8 4.39 -9.32 -5.19
N GLY A 9 5.43 -10.13 -5.04
CA GLY A 9 6.27 -10.18 -3.85
C GLY A 9 6.26 -11.56 -3.21
N ASP A 10 7.25 -11.82 -2.36
CA ASP A 10 7.40 -13.05 -1.59
C ASP A 10 7.21 -12.77 -0.11
N VAL A 11 6.16 -13.34 0.48
CA VAL A 11 5.86 -13.17 1.91
C VAL A 11 6.92 -13.79 2.82
N ASN A 12 7.65 -14.80 2.32
CA ASN A 12 8.73 -15.49 3.02
C ASN A 12 10.11 -14.90 2.68
N GLY A 13 10.17 -13.91 1.79
CA GLY A 13 11.41 -13.25 1.40
C GLY A 13 11.96 -12.37 2.52
N GLN A 14 13.29 -12.20 2.54
CA GLN A 14 13.97 -11.41 3.57
C GLN A 14 13.47 -9.97 3.60
N GLU A 15 13.24 -9.36 2.43
CA GLU A 15 12.75 -7.98 2.33
C GLU A 15 11.35 -7.81 2.92
N CYS A 16 10.50 -8.84 2.83
CA CYS A 16 9.18 -8.84 3.46
C CYS A 16 9.30 -8.96 4.98
N MET A 17 10.17 -9.86 5.47
CA MET A 17 10.43 -10.02 6.90
C MET A 17 11.01 -8.75 7.53
N ASP A 18 11.99 -8.12 6.89
CA ASP A 18 12.58 -6.86 7.34
C ASP A 18 11.53 -5.75 7.40
N MET A 19 10.62 -5.71 6.41
CA MET A 19 9.51 -4.77 6.39
C MET A 19 8.51 -5.02 7.52
N MET A 20 8.14 -6.28 7.78
CA MET A 20 7.28 -6.65 8.91
C MET A 20 7.88 -6.21 10.24
N HIS A 21 9.17 -6.49 10.46
CA HIS A 21 9.87 -6.07 11.67
C HIS A 21 9.90 -4.55 11.85
N LEU A 22 10.12 -3.79 10.77
CA LEU A 22 10.07 -2.33 10.86
C LEU A 22 8.66 -1.85 11.15
N ILE A 23 7.63 -2.40 10.50
CA ILE A 23 6.22 -2.06 10.75
C ILE A 23 5.84 -2.28 12.21
N ASP A 24 6.26 -3.40 12.80
CA ASP A 24 5.94 -3.75 14.20
C ASP A 24 6.53 -2.77 15.23
N THR A 25 7.45 -1.89 14.83
CA THR A 25 8.00 -0.85 15.71
C THR A 25 7.24 0.47 15.64
N GLN A 26 6.29 0.62 14.72
CA GLN A 26 5.69 1.92 14.40
C GLN A 26 4.21 1.98 14.77
N SER A 27 3.71 3.18 15.08
CA SER A 27 2.29 3.42 15.33
C SER A 27 1.47 3.38 14.05
N LYS A 28 0.14 3.19 14.17
CA LYS A 28 -0.75 3.22 13.00
C LYS A 28 -0.78 4.61 12.35
N GLU A 29 -0.57 5.68 13.11
CA GLU A 29 -0.49 7.05 12.63
C GLU A 29 0.76 7.25 11.76
N THR A 30 1.93 6.83 12.24
CA THR A 30 3.18 6.90 11.49
C THR A 30 3.10 6.07 10.22
N LEU A 31 2.58 4.84 10.30
CA LEU A 31 2.40 3.97 9.14
C LEU A 31 1.41 4.54 8.12
N ALA A 32 0.29 5.12 8.56
CA ALA A 32 -0.69 5.70 7.66
C ALA A 32 -0.18 6.99 6.99
N ALA A 33 0.54 7.84 7.73
CA ALA A 33 1.15 9.05 7.18
C ALA A 33 2.26 8.72 6.17
N TRP A 34 3.11 7.75 6.49
CA TRP A 34 4.12 7.23 5.57
C TRP A 34 3.48 6.66 4.31
N ALA A 35 2.53 5.74 4.46
CA ALA A 35 1.89 5.09 3.32
C ALA A 35 1.14 6.10 2.43
N LEU A 36 0.47 7.09 3.01
CA LEU A 36 -0.20 8.15 2.24
C LEU A 36 0.81 8.96 1.41
N SER A 37 1.98 9.28 1.98
CA SER A 37 3.06 9.96 1.26
C SER A 37 3.65 9.08 0.17
N TYR A 38 3.89 7.81 0.49
CA TYR A 38 4.44 6.82 -0.43
C TYR A 38 3.54 6.60 -1.66
N VAL A 39 2.24 6.36 -1.46
CA VAL A 39 1.32 6.17 -2.60
C VAL A 39 1.17 7.42 -3.46
N LYS A 40 1.25 8.61 -2.85
CA LYS A 40 1.26 9.90 -3.57
C LYS A 40 2.53 10.12 -4.39
N GLU A 41 3.65 9.56 -3.97
CA GLU A 41 4.92 9.69 -4.69
C GLU A 41 5.04 8.67 -5.83
N TYR A 42 4.58 7.44 -5.61
CA TYR A 42 4.84 6.32 -6.52
C TYR A 42 3.63 5.86 -7.32
N TYR A 43 2.44 5.76 -6.71
CA TYR A 43 1.30 5.08 -7.34
C TYR A 43 0.31 6.03 -8.00
N THR A 44 0.19 7.28 -7.55
CA THR A 44 -0.62 8.30 -8.23
C THR A 44 -0.11 8.63 -9.64
N LYS A 45 1.17 8.39 -9.92
CA LYS A 45 1.77 8.53 -11.26
C LYS A 45 1.32 7.45 -12.23
N ILE A 46 0.96 6.27 -11.70
CA ILE A 46 0.48 5.11 -12.46
C ILE A 46 -1.05 5.17 -12.59
N TYR A 47 -1.70 5.73 -11.57
CA TYR A 47 -3.14 5.79 -11.39
C TYR A 47 -3.82 6.90 -12.22
N THR A 48 -4.71 6.52 -13.13
CA THR A 48 -5.40 7.50 -14.01
C THR A 48 -6.83 7.84 -13.59
N SER A 49 -7.48 7.01 -12.76
CA SER A 49 -8.94 7.06 -12.53
C SER A 49 -9.43 8.21 -11.64
N SER A 50 -8.57 8.86 -10.84
CA SER A 50 -8.88 9.96 -9.89
C SER A 50 -9.94 9.70 -8.77
N CYS A 51 -10.78 8.66 -8.86
CA CYS A 51 -11.78 8.23 -7.86
C CYS A 51 -11.29 8.09 -6.39
N LEU A 52 -9.99 7.93 -6.13
CA LEU A 52 -9.41 7.74 -4.80
C LEU A 52 -8.86 9.04 -4.20
N ASN A 53 -8.86 10.13 -4.95
CA ASN A 53 -8.33 11.44 -4.49
C ASN A 53 -9.08 11.94 -3.26
N GLU A 54 -10.41 11.87 -3.27
CA GLU A 54 -11.26 12.22 -2.13
C GLU A 54 -10.86 11.40 -0.89
N THR A 55 -10.70 10.09 -1.05
CA THR A 55 -10.35 9.20 0.06
C THR A 55 -8.97 9.53 0.63
N MET A 56 -7.96 9.78 -0.22
CA MET A 56 -6.63 10.20 0.22
C MET A 56 -6.65 11.53 0.97
N ASN A 57 -7.51 12.47 0.55
CA ASN A 57 -7.71 13.74 1.27
C ASN A 57 -8.35 13.49 2.64
N MET A 58 -9.37 12.64 2.73
CA MET A 58 -10.01 12.33 4.01
C MET A 58 -9.08 11.58 4.98
N VAL A 59 -8.19 10.71 4.49
CA VAL A 59 -7.13 10.11 5.33
C VAL A 59 -6.22 11.20 5.88
N LYS A 60 -5.83 12.18 5.07
CA LYS A 60 -5.04 13.33 5.52
C LYS A 60 -5.75 14.11 6.63
N CYS A 61 -7.01 14.50 6.43
CA CYS A 61 -7.83 15.17 7.44
C CYS A 61 -7.94 14.35 8.74
N CYS A 62 -8.02 13.02 8.64
CA CYS A 62 -8.05 12.13 9.81
C CYS A 62 -6.71 12.12 10.56
N LEU A 63 -5.59 12.14 9.86
CA LEU A 63 -4.25 12.24 10.46
C LEU A 63 -4.03 13.61 11.14
N GLU A 64 -4.60 14.67 10.56
CA GLU A 64 -4.60 16.03 11.10
C GLU A 64 -5.64 16.23 12.23
N LYS A 65 -6.40 15.18 12.58
CA LYS A 65 -7.44 15.16 13.62
C LYS A 65 -8.64 16.08 13.34
N GLU A 66 -8.84 16.47 12.09
CA GLU A 66 -10.00 17.24 11.63
C GLU A 66 -11.27 16.38 11.55
N ILE A 67 -11.09 15.09 11.27
CA ILE A 67 -12.15 14.09 11.32
C ILE A 67 -11.73 12.87 12.14
N THR A 68 -12.71 12.12 12.62
CA THR A 68 -12.47 10.85 13.34
C THR A 68 -12.32 9.67 12.38
N VAL A 69 -11.69 8.59 12.85
CA VAL A 69 -11.65 7.30 12.13
C VAL A 69 -13.06 6.77 11.82
N LYS A 70 -14.07 7.12 12.63
CA LYS A 70 -15.47 6.73 12.37
C LYS A 70 -16.02 7.45 11.14
N GLU A 71 -15.72 8.74 10.99
CA GLU A 71 -16.10 9.57 9.83
C GLU A 71 -15.31 9.19 8.57
N LEU A 72 -14.11 8.62 8.71
CA LEU A 72 -13.33 8.11 7.58
C LEU A 72 -13.93 6.83 6.94
N LYS A 73 -14.63 6.00 7.72
CA LYS A 73 -15.12 4.66 7.27
C LYS A 73 -15.94 4.67 5.97
N PRO A 74 -16.90 5.59 5.75
CA PRO A 74 -17.66 5.65 4.50
C PRO A 74 -16.76 5.83 3.28
N TYR A 75 -15.75 6.72 3.35
CA TYR A 75 -14.80 6.94 2.26
C TYR A 75 -13.96 5.70 1.96
N LEU A 76 -13.50 4.99 3.00
CA LEU A 76 -12.78 3.71 2.81
C LEU A 76 -13.66 2.61 2.20
N LYS A 77 -14.98 2.67 2.41
CA LYS A 77 -15.92 1.75 1.77
C LYS A 77 -16.09 2.13 0.30
N THR A 78 -16.35 3.39 0.01
CA THR A 78 -16.47 3.92 -1.36
C THR A 78 -15.23 3.61 -2.18
N ALA A 79 -14.03 3.89 -1.66
CA ALA A 79 -12.76 3.54 -2.33
C ALA A 79 -12.67 2.06 -2.73
N ARG A 80 -13.11 1.14 -1.86
CA ARG A 80 -13.11 -0.29 -2.16
C ARG A 80 -14.13 -0.68 -3.22
N ASP A 81 -15.24 0.03 -3.31
CA ASP A 81 -16.27 -0.21 -4.31
C ASP A 81 -15.87 0.40 -5.66
N ASP A 82 -15.31 1.61 -5.68
CA ASP A 82 -14.80 2.28 -6.89
C ASP A 82 -13.73 1.45 -7.59
N VAL A 83 -12.78 0.86 -6.83
CA VAL A 83 -11.75 -0.04 -7.37
C VAL A 83 -12.34 -1.21 -8.17
N LYS A 84 -13.55 -1.68 -7.85
CA LYS A 84 -14.20 -2.80 -8.56
C LYS A 84 -14.74 -2.40 -9.93
N THR A 85 -14.88 -1.10 -10.19
CA THR A 85 -15.40 -0.57 -11.46
C THR A 85 -14.30 -0.39 -12.52
N ILE A 86 -13.04 -0.48 -12.11
CA ILE A 86 -11.86 -0.32 -12.97
C ILE A 86 -11.57 -1.63 -13.70
N ASN A 87 -11.29 -1.53 -15.00
CA ASN A 87 -11.04 -2.70 -15.87
C ASN A 87 -9.58 -2.84 -16.28
N ASP A 88 -8.85 -1.73 -16.41
CA ASP A 88 -7.44 -1.77 -16.79
C ASP A 88 -6.59 -2.43 -15.69
N PRO A 89 -5.78 -3.47 -15.98
CA PRO A 89 -5.03 -4.19 -14.95
C PRO A 89 -4.04 -3.34 -14.16
N VAL A 90 -3.41 -2.35 -14.81
CA VAL A 90 -2.44 -1.43 -14.19
C VAL A 90 -3.18 -0.53 -13.22
N ASP A 91 -4.26 0.11 -13.67
CA ASP A 91 -5.09 0.97 -12.82
C ASP A 91 -5.75 0.18 -11.68
N VAL A 92 -6.19 -1.07 -11.91
CA VAL A 92 -6.74 -1.93 -10.85
C VAL A 92 -5.69 -2.20 -9.78
N ALA A 93 -4.45 -2.52 -10.16
CA ALA A 93 -3.38 -2.78 -9.21
C ALA A 93 -3.00 -1.52 -8.41
N ALA A 94 -2.81 -0.39 -9.10
CA ALA A 94 -2.51 0.90 -8.46
C ALA A 94 -3.63 1.33 -7.51
N SER A 95 -4.88 1.21 -7.95
CA SER A 95 -6.04 1.59 -7.14
C SER A 95 -6.21 0.69 -5.91
N ARG A 96 -5.92 -0.61 -6.02
CA ARG A 96 -5.89 -1.52 -4.86
C ARG A 96 -4.79 -1.13 -3.89
N ALA A 97 -3.61 -0.76 -4.37
CA ALA A 97 -2.51 -0.31 -3.52
C ALA A 97 -2.92 0.94 -2.74
N ILE A 98 -3.43 1.97 -3.44
CA ILE A 98 -3.89 3.23 -2.83
C ILE A 98 -5.02 2.98 -1.82
N ALA A 99 -6.07 2.26 -2.21
CA ALA A 99 -7.21 2.00 -1.32
C ALA A 99 -6.81 1.18 -0.08
N THR A 100 -5.86 0.25 -0.23
CA THR A 100 -5.32 -0.55 0.90
C THR A 100 -4.50 0.31 1.84
N ALA A 101 -3.63 1.19 1.31
CA ALA A 101 -2.85 2.16 2.09
C ALA A 101 -3.75 3.12 2.88
N CYS A 102 -4.82 3.63 2.26
CA CYS A 102 -5.78 4.52 2.92
C CYS A 102 -6.47 3.88 4.14
N ALA A 103 -6.54 2.55 4.20
CA ALA A 103 -7.23 1.84 5.27
C ALA A 103 -6.35 1.46 6.48
N ILE A 104 -5.07 1.88 6.54
CA ILE A 104 -4.13 1.51 7.61
C ILE A 104 -4.61 1.94 9.01
N LEU A 105 -5.19 3.14 9.15
CA LEU A 105 -5.75 3.61 10.42
C LEU A 105 -6.84 2.68 11.00
N GLN A 106 -7.50 1.89 10.14
CA GLN A 106 -8.45 0.86 10.54
C GLN A 106 -7.80 -0.52 10.67
N THR A 107 -6.85 -0.86 9.80
CA THR A 107 -6.25 -2.19 9.69
C THR A 107 -4.75 -2.04 9.49
N PRO A 108 -3.95 -1.99 10.57
CA PRO A 108 -2.52 -1.70 10.48
C PRO A 108 -1.71 -2.66 9.62
N SER A 109 -2.10 -3.93 9.52
CA SER A 109 -1.46 -4.91 8.64
C SER A 109 -1.50 -4.53 7.16
N ASN A 110 -2.37 -3.60 6.77
CA ASN A 110 -2.39 -3.06 5.41
C ASN A 110 -1.11 -2.30 5.06
N ALA A 111 -0.31 -1.87 6.05
CA ALA A 111 1.00 -1.25 5.85
C ALA A 111 1.99 -2.19 5.14
N LEU A 112 1.80 -3.51 5.24
CA LEU A 112 2.48 -4.50 4.42
C LEU A 112 1.66 -4.81 3.15
N GLY A 113 0.35 -5.03 3.31
CA GLY A 113 -0.54 -5.49 2.25
C GLY A 113 -0.56 -4.62 0.99
N PHE A 114 -0.48 -3.29 1.16
CA PHE A 114 -0.55 -2.37 0.02
C PHE A 114 0.68 -2.48 -0.90
N LEU A 115 1.83 -2.87 -0.37
CA LEU A 115 3.08 -3.02 -1.12
C LEU A 115 3.00 -4.15 -2.14
N PHE A 116 2.30 -5.25 -1.83
CA PHE A 116 2.13 -6.34 -2.79
C PHE A 116 1.28 -5.93 -4.00
N TYR A 117 0.28 -5.06 -3.79
CA TYR A 117 -0.50 -4.48 -4.89
C TYR A 117 0.32 -3.42 -5.64
N GLY A 118 1.12 -2.64 -4.93
CA GLY A 118 2.02 -1.66 -5.50
C GLY A 118 3.09 -2.27 -6.40
N ALA A 119 3.70 -3.37 -5.97
CA ALA A 119 4.62 -4.17 -6.77
C ALA A 119 3.96 -4.64 -8.08
N ALA A 120 2.72 -5.13 -8.00
CA ALA A 120 1.92 -5.45 -9.19
C ALA A 120 1.70 -4.23 -10.08
N ALA A 121 1.34 -3.08 -9.50
CA ALA A 121 1.10 -1.85 -10.26
C ALA A 121 2.35 -1.40 -11.01
N THR A 122 3.49 -1.32 -10.34
CA THR A 122 4.77 -0.94 -10.95
C THR A 122 5.21 -1.96 -12.00
N ALA A 123 5.12 -3.26 -11.71
CA ALA A 123 5.49 -4.30 -12.67
C ALA A 123 4.65 -4.24 -13.94
N TYR A 124 3.33 -4.12 -13.82
CA TYR A 124 2.44 -4.09 -14.98
C TYR A 124 2.55 -2.79 -15.77
N HIS A 125 2.85 -1.67 -15.10
CA HIS A 125 3.10 -0.39 -15.77
C HIS A 125 4.40 -0.41 -16.58
N GLU A 126 5.49 -0.91 -15.99
CA GLU A 126 6.84 -0.78 -16.56
C GLU A 126 7.22 -1.97 -17.47
N ALA A 127 6.89 -3.20 -17.07
CA ALA A 127 7.23 -4.42 -17.82
C ALA A 127 6.07 -4.93 -18.70
N GLY A 128 4.88 -4.34 -18.57
CA GLY A 128 3.67 -4.81 -19.23
C GLY A 128 3.05 -6.02 -18.53
N THR A 129 1.92 -6.49 -19.08
CA THR A 129 1.10 -7.57 -18.50
C THR A 129 1.47 -8.97 -19.02
N GLU A 130 2.42 -9.07 -19.95
CA GLU A 130 2.85 -10.32 -20.56
C GLU A 130 4.31 -10.71 -20.21
N ALA A 131 4.93 -10.01 -19.24
CA ALA A 131 6.29 -10.29 -18.84
C ALA A 131 6.43 -11.65 -18.12
N GLU A 132 7.66 -12.17 -18.13
CA GLU A 132 7.99 -13.43 -17.47
C GLU A 132 7.92 -13.32 -15.94
N GLN A 133 7.65 -14.45 -15.29
CA GLN A 133 7.52 -14.53 -13.84
C GLN A 133 8.75 -14.02 -13.08
N ALA A 134 9.96 -14.28 -13.60
CA ALA A 134 11.21 -13.80 -13.00
C ALA A 134 11.31 -12.28 -12.99
N VAL A 135 10.79 -11.61 -14.04
CA VAL A 135 10.74 -10.14 -14.11
C VAL A 135 9.82 -9.60 -13.01
N TYR A 136 8.62 -10.18 -12.87
CA TYR A 136 7.68 -9.80 -11.82
C TYR A 136 8.21 -10.03 -10.39
N GLU A 137 9.01 -11.07 -10.17
CA GLU A 137 9.68 -11.32 -8.90
C GLU A 137 10.72 -10.23 -8.59
N GLU A 138 11.48 -9.79 -9.58
CA GLU A 138 12.43 -8.70 -9.42
C GLU A 138 11.73 -7.38 -9.06
N TYR A 139 10.63 -7.04 -9.74
CA TYR A 139 9.81 -5.88 -9.37
C TYR A 139 9.28 -5.97 -7.94
N GLY A 140 8.81 -7.16 -7.53
CA GLY A 140 8.39 -7.42 -6.15
C GLY A 140 9.51 -7.10 -5.15
N ARG A 141 10.70 -7.67 -5.36
CA ARG A 141 11.86 -7.44 -4.49
C ARG A 141 12.26 -5.96 -4.44
N ASN A 142 12.29 -5.31 -5.59
CA ASN A 142 12.67 -3.90 -5.71
C ASN A 142 11.66 -2.97 -5.01
N GLU A 143 10.36 -3.28 -5.09
CA GLU A 143 9.31 -2.55 -4.38
C GLU A 143 9.53 -2.58 -2.86
N PHE A 144 9.73 -3.77 -2.30
CA PHE A 144 9.94 -3.93 -0.85
C PHE A 144 11.24 -3.27 -0.40
N CYS A 145 12.32 -3.40 -1.17
CA CYS A 145 13.57 -2.69 -0.91
C CYS A 145 13.39 -1.17 -0.86
N ARG A 146 12.59 -0.60 -1.78
CA ARG A 146 12.33 0.84 -1.83
C ARG A 146 11.43 1.27 -0.67
N ALA A 147 10.36 0.55 -0.41
CA ALA A 147 9.43 0.80 0.68
C ALA A 147 10.12 0.74 2.04
N TYR A 148 10.97 -0.25 2.29
CA TYR A 148 11.75 -0.38 3.53
C TYR A 148 12.65 0.85 3.76
N ARG A 149 13.40 1.27 2.73
CA ARG A 149 14.24 2.49 2.83
C ARG A 149 13.40 3.74 3.11
N SER A 150 12.25 3.85 2.47
CA SER A 150 11.34 4.98 2.66
C SER A 150 10.75 5.01 4.08
N LEU A 151 10.22 3.90 4.59
CA LEU A 151 9.69 3.83 5.95
C LEU A 151 10.78 4.12 6.99
N LYS A 152 11.99 3.58 6.78
CA LYS A 152 13.12 3.79 7.68
C LYS A 152 13.51 5.27 7.83
N GLN A 153 13.26 6.12 6.83
CA GLN A 153 13.55 7.56 6.91
C GLN A 153 12.60 8.33 7.83
N VAL A 154 11.38 7.83 8.02
CA VAL A 154 10.34 8.47 8.85
C VAL A 154 10.03 7.66 10.11
N ALA A 155 10.70 6.52 10.29
CA ALA A 155 10.53 5.67 11.45
C ALA A 155 10.99 6.38 12.72
N ILE A 156 10.19 6.27 13.77
CA ILE A 156 10.45 6.86 15.07
C ILE A 156 11.12 5.80 15.95
N GLU A 157 12.28 6.15 16.49
CA GLU A 157 12.99 5.29 17.43
C GLU A 157 12.22 5.21 18.76
N ASN A 158 11.99 3.99 19.24
CA ASN A 158 11.22 3.72 20.47
C ASN A 158 9.82 4.39 20.46
N GLU A 159 9.13 4.35 19.31
CA GLU A 159 7.80 4.96 19.18
C GLU A 159 6.81 4.42 20.22
N GLU A 160 6.04 5.32 20.84
CA GLU A 160 4.98 4.93 21.75
C GLU A 160 3.81 4.28 21.00
N HIS A 161 3.19 3.27 21.61
CA HIS A 161 2.02 2.57 21.08
C HIS A 161 2.23 1.98 19.67
N PRO A 162 3.29 1.17 19.45
CA PRO A 162 3.47 0.50 18.18
C PRO A 162 2.31 -0.45 17.90
N VAL A 163 2.09 -0.74 16.62
CA VAL A 163 1.04 -1.67 16.20
C VAL A 163 1.31 -3.08 16.72
N ASN A 164 0.24 -3.81 17.01
CA ASN A 164 0.34 -5.22 17.40
C ASN A 164 -0.33 -6.06 16.30
N ILE A 165 0.48 -6.54 15.36
CA ILE A 165 0.03 -7.32 14.21
C ILE A 165 0.43 -8.79 14.42
N LYS A 166 -0.52 -9.70 14.19
CA LYS A 166 -0.24 -11.14 14.15
C LYS A 166 -0.02 -11.57 12.71
N TRP A 167 1.23 -11.53 12.27
CA TRP A 167 1.62 -12.03 10.96
C TRP A 167 1.34 -13.53 10.88
N ARG A 168 0.55 -13.94 9.87
CA ARG A 168 0.30 -15.36 9.55
C ARG A 168 1.04 -15.65 8.26
N CYS A 169 2.35 -15.72 8.36
CA CYS A 169 3.25 -16.20 7.32
C CYS A 169 3.21 -17.72 7.32
#